data_AF-A0A1V5KTY9-F1
#
_entry.id   AF-A0A1V5KTY9-F1
#
_cell.length_a   1.000
_cell.length_b   1.000
_cell.length_c   1.000
_cell.angle_alpha   90.00
_cell.angle_beta   90.00
_cell.angle_gamma   90.00
#
_symmetry.space_group_name_H-M   'P 1'
#
loop_
_entity.id
_entity.type
_entity.pdbx_description
1 polymer ?
#
loop_
_entity_poly.entity_id
_entity_poly.type
_entity_poly.pdbx_seq_one_letter_code
_entity_poly.pdbx_strand_id
1 'polypeptide(L)'
;MTGSEGVKVICGGTTSQLAGRVLKKEVQVNLADMVSDTIPPTGRILGIDLVTEGAVTLYHTLQHLKEDHKKLENIKDGSGRLAKALLMADEVHFIVGLAINPVIHDSDFPVPYALKHQTVRDIADTMERLGKRITVEYY
;
A
#
# COMPACT_ATOMS: atom_id res chain seq x y z
N MET A 1 -13.01 -20.57 -5.57
CA MET A 1 -11.68 -20.25 -5.00
C MET A 1 -11.93 -19.75 -3.59
N THR A 2 -11.62 -20.56 -2.59
CA THR A 2 -11.62 -20.14 -1.18
C THR A 2 -10.48 -19.15 -1.02
N GLY A 3 -10.79 -17.86 -1.16
CA GLY A 3 -9.82 -16.81 -0.92
C GLY A 3 -9.37 -16.89 0.54
N SER A 4 -8.08 -16.65 0.80
CA SER A 4 -7.60 -16.45 2.17
C SER A 4 -8.49 -15.43 2.88
N GLU A 5 -8.79 -15.68 4.14
CA GLU A 5 -9.51 -14.72 4.98
C GLU A 5 -8.67 -13.45 5.18
N GLY A 6 -9.34 -12.33 5.44
CA GLY A 6 -8.69 -11.04 5.68
C GLY A 6 -8.72 -10.06 4.51
N VAL A 7 -8.30 -8.83 4.82
CA VAL A 7 -8.27 -7.68 3.92
C VAL A 7 -7.12 -7.83 2.91
N LYS A 8 -7.43 -7.75 1.62
CA LYS A 8 -6.48 -7.86 0.52
C LYS A 8 -6.18 -6.49 -0.05
N VAL A 9 -4.90 -6.10 0.00
CA VAL A 9 -4.44 -4.80 -0.50
C VAL A 9 -3.39 -4.97 -1.58
N ILE A 10 -3.46 -4.17 -2.64
CA ILE A 10 -2.42 -4.06 -3.66
C ILE A 10 -1.89 -2.63 -3.69
N CYS A 11 -0.58 -2.46 -3.53
CA CYS A 11 0.10 -1.16 -3.65
C CYS A 11 0.93 -1.12 -4.94
N GLY A 12 0.55 -0.28 -5.90
CA GLY A 12 1.29 0.01 -7.12
C GLY A 12 0.54 -0.28 -8.41
N GLY A 13 0.61 0.65 -9.37
CA GLY A 13 -0.04 0.53 -10.69
C GLY A 13 0.41 -0.67 -11.51
N THR A 14 1.71 -0.93 -11.62
CA THR A 14 2.20 -2.13 -12.35
C THR A 14 1.75 -3.42 -11.67
N THR A 15 1.77 -3.45 -10.34
CA THR A 15 1.32 -4.61 -9.55
C THR A 15 -0.17 -4.86 -9.73
N SER A 16 -0.99 -3.80 -9.71
CA SER A 16 -2.44 -3.91 -9.88
C SER A 16 -2.83 -4.36 -11.28
N GLN A 17 -2.13 -3.87 -12.32
CA GLN A 17 -2.30 -4.36 -13.69
C GLN A 17 -1.91 -5.84 -13.83
N LEU A 18 -0.81 -6.26 -13.23
CA LEU A 18 -0.38 -7.67 -13.21
C LEU A 18 -1.44 -8.55 -12.54
N ALA A 19 -1.91 -8.14 -11.36
CA ALA A 19 -2.95 -8.85 -10.62
C ALA A 19 -4.26 -8.91 -11.40
N GLY A 20 -4.71 -7.79 -11.98
CA GLY A 20 -5.91 -7.74 -12.83
C GLY A 20 -5.83 -8.70 -14.01
N ARG A 21 -4.67 -8.78 -14.68
CA ARG A 21 -4.42 -9.73 -15.77
C ARG A 21 -4.55 -11.20 -15.30
N VAL A 22 -3.92 -11.56 -14.18
CA VAL A 22 -3.95 -12.92 -13.63
C VAL A 22 -5.34 -13.31 -13.15
N LEU A 23 -6.03 -12.39 -12.48
CA LEU A 23 -7.37 -12.58 -11.95
C LEU A 23 -8.47 -12.47 -13.02
N LYS A 24 -8.12 -12.02 -14.24
CA LYS A 24 -9.07 -11.69 -15.32
C LYS A 24 -10.13 -10.69 -14.86
N LYS A 25 -9.67 -9.64 -14.17
CA LYS A 25 -10.50 -8.54 -13.64
C LYS A 25 -9.93 -7.20 -14.08
N GLU A 26 -10.81 -6.27 -14.42
CA GLU A 26 -10.43 -4.91 -14.77
C GLU A 26 -9.91 -4.15 -13.54
N VAL A 27 -8.91 -3.29 -13.78
CA VAL A 27 -8.43 -2.31 -12.80
C VAL A 27 -9.12 -0.99 -13.10
N GLN A 28 -9.91 -0.49 -12.16
CA GLN A 28 -10.63 0.78 -12.28
C GLN A 28 -10.02 1.81 -11.33
N VAL A 29 -9.94 3.08 -11.75
CA VAL A 29 -9.46 4.18 -10.89
C VAL A 29 -10.66 4.88 -10.26
N ASN A 30 -10.62 5.08 -8.94
CA ASN A 30 -11.66 5.77 -8.19
C ASN A 30 -11.33 7.27 -8.12
N LEU A 31 -11.67 8.02 -9.17
CA LEU A 31 -11.39 9.46 -9.23
C LEU A 31 -12.08 10.27 -8.11
N ALA A 32 -13.15 9.73 -7.52
CA ALA A 32 -13.82 10.33 -6.35
C ALA A 32 -12.93 10.40 -5.10
N ASP A 33 -11.85 9.61 -5.03
CA ASP A 33 -10.90 9.60 -3.91
C ASP A 33 -9.77 10.62 -4.09
N MET A 34 -9.81 11.47 -5.13
CA MET A 34 -8.81 12.51 -5.35
C MET A 34 -9.06 13.69 -4.41
N VAL A 35 -8.53 13.58 -3.18
CA VAL A 35 -8.68 14.59 -2.11
C VAL A 35 -7.53 15.61 -2.13
N SER A 36 -6.38 15.26 -2.70
CA SER A 36 -5.17 16.07 -2.75
C SER A 36 -4.32 15.65 -3.95
N ASP A 37 -3.50 16.57 -4.47
CA ASP A 37 -2.51 16.27 -5.51
C ASP A 37 -1.34 15.41 -4.99
N THR A 38 -1.18 15.32 -3.66
CA THR A 38 -0.07 14.58 -3.04
C THR A 38 -0.32 13.08 -2.93
N ILE A 39 -1.56 12.67 -2.59
CA ILE A 39 -1.94 11.26 -2.48
C ILE A 39 -2.82 10.92 -3.68
N PRO A 40 -2.34 10.09 -4.62
CA PRO A 40 -3.12 9.74 -5.80
C PRO A 40 -4.41 8.97 -5.45
N PRO A 41 -5.42 8.97 -6.34
CA PRO A 41 -6.67 8.26 -6.11
C PRO A 41 -6.45 6.75 -5.93
N THR A 42 -7.36 6.10 -5.22
CA THR A 42 -7.35 4.64 -5.11
C THR A 42 -7.84 3.97 -6.39
N GLY A 43 -7.64 2.67 -6.50
CA GLY A 43 -8.23 1.83 -7.53
C GLY A 43 -9.18 0.78 -6.96
N ARG A 44 -9.76 0.01 -7.88
CA ARG A 44 -10.63 -1.13 -7.58
C ARG A 44 -10.32 -2.29 -8.51
N ILE A 45 -10.22 -3.48 -7.93
CA ILE A 45 -10.23 -4.76 -8.63
C ILE A 45 -11.25 -5.64 -7.90
N LEU A 46 -12.16 -6.30 -8.61
CA LEU A 46 -13.16 -7.15 -7.98
C LEU A 46 -12.48 -8.29 -7.19
N GLY A 47 -12.73 -8.35 -5.88
CA GLY A 47 -12.12 -9.32 -4.97
C GLY A 47 -10.86 -8.83 -4.24
N ILE A 48 -10.45 -7.58 -4.46
CA ILE A 48 -9.39 -6.88 -3.72
C ILE A 48 -10.02 -5.70 -2.98
N ASP A 49 -9.76 -5.57 -1.69
CA ASP A 49 -10.42 -4.61 -0.81
C ASP A 49 -9.89 -3.18 -0.95
N LEU A 50 -8.60 -3.05 -1.29
CA LEU A 50 -7.96 -1.77 -1.53
C LEU A 50 -6.88 -1.90 -2.61
N VAL A 51 -6.92 -1.02 -3.61
CA VAL A 51 -5.83 -0.84 -4.57
C VAL A 51 -5.34 0.59 -4.45
N THR A 52 -4.04 0.80 -4.33
CA THR A 52 -3.43 2.13 -4.19
C THR A 52 -2.27 2.28 -5.15
N GLU A 53 -1.70 3.48 -5.18
CA GLU A 53 -0.37 3.68 -5.70
C GLU A 53 0.68 2.96 -4.85
N GLY A 54 1.90 2.89 -5.41
CA GLY A 54 3.00 2.14 -4.83
C GLY A 54 3.73 2.94 -3.75
N ALA A 55 4.88 3.47 -4.11
CA ALA A 55 5.82 4.03 -3.15
C ALA A 55 5.30 5.24 -2.37
N VAL A 56 4.55 6.15 -3.02
CA VAL A 56 3.96 7.32 -2.36
C VAL A 56 2.99 6.89 -1.25
N THR A 57 2.09 5.95 -1.53
CA THR A 57 1.14 5.45 -0.55
C THR A 57 1.84 4.78 0.62
N LEU A 58 2.82 3.91 0.35
CA LEU A 58 3.61 3.24 1.39
C LEU A 58 4.34 4.26 2.28
N TYR A 59 4.95 5.28 1.68
CA TYR A 59 5.67 6.32 2.42
C TYR A 59 4.75 7.06 3.39
N HIS A 60 3.57 7.50 2.93
CA HIS A 60 2.62 8.22 3.77
C HIS A 60 1.96 7.31 4.81
N THR A 61 1.69 6.05 4.49
CA THR A 61 1.25 5.05 5.46
C THR A 61 2.25 4.91 6.60
N LEU A 62 3.55 4.83 6.30
CA LEU A 62 4.59 4.79 7.34
C LEU A 62 4.57 6.03 8.24
N GLN A 63 4.34 7.22 7.67
CA GLN A 63 4.23 8.44 8.48
C GLN A 63 3.04 8.35 9.44
N HIS A 64 1.87 7.94 8.94
CA HIS A 64 0.68 7.78 9.78
C HIS A 64 0.86 6.77 10.92
N LEU A 65 1.61 5.68 10.67
CA LEU A 65 1.88 4.66 11.69
C LEU A 65 2.83 5.16 12.80
N LYS A 66 3.71 6.12 12.49
CA LYS A 66 4.66 6.73 13.45
C LYS A 66 4.05 7.88 14.25
N GLU A 67 2.91 8.41 13.83
CA GLU A 67 2.21 9.51 14.50
C GLU A 67 1.14 9.02 15.51
N ASP A 68 0.47 9.96 16.19
CA ASP A 68 -0.72 9.66 16.99
C ASP A 68 -1.85 9.13 16.09
N HIS A 69 -2.19 7.86 16.28
CA HIS A 69 -3.20 7.15 15.48
C HIS A 69 -4.59 7.77 15.56
N LYS A 70 -4.91 8.60 16.57
CA LYS A 70 -6.19 9.33 16.63
C LYS A 70 -6.39 10.25 15.43
N LYS A 71 -5.30 10.76 14.84
CA LYS A 71 -5.37 11.62 13.64
C LYS A 71 -5.87 10.87 12.40
N LEU A 72 -5.76 9.54 12.38
CA LEU A 72 -6.18 8.74 11.24
C LEU A 72 -7.68 8.79 10.99
N GLU A 73 -8.51 9.02 12.01
CA GLU A 73 -9.98 8.97 11.89
C GLU A 73 -10.50 9.78 10.70
N ASN A 74 -9.95 10.97 10.49
CA ASN A 74 -10.36 11.91 9.43
C ASN A 74 -9.69 11.67 8.07
N ILE A 75 -8.69 10.78 7.99
CA ILE A 75 -7.94 10.52 6.75
C ILE A 75 -8.64 9.42 5.96
N LYS A 76 -9.07 9.76 4.75
CA LYS A 76 -9.86 8.88 3.86
C LYS A 76 -9.13 8.46 2.59
N ASP A 77 -7.95 9.02 2.32
CA ASP A 77 -7.13 8.65 1.18
C ASP A 77 -6.57 7.22 1.30
N GLY A 78 -5.92 6.74 0.23
CA GLY A 78 -5.36 5.38 0.18
C GLY A 78 -4.34 5.08 1.29
N SER A 79 -3.53 6.07 1.69
CA SER A 79 -2.51 5.90 2.73
C SER A 79 -3.10 5.76 4.12
N GLY A 80 -4.13 6.54 4.44
CA GLY A 80 -4.87 6.44 5.70
C GLY A 80 -5.69 5.16 5.77
N ARG A 81 -6.32 4.74 4.66
CA ARG A 81 -7.04 3.46 4.57
C ARG A 81 -6.11 2.27 4.79
N LEU A 82 -4.92 2.28 4.19
CA LEU A 82 -3.91 1.24 4.40
C LEU A 82 -3.40 1.22 5.85
N ALA A 83 -3.08 2.38 6.43
CA ALA A 83 -2.65 2.46 7.84
C ALA A 83 -3.71 1.91 8.80
N LYS A 84 -5.00 2.24 8.60
CA LYS A 84 -6.11 1.68 9.38
C LYS A 84 -6.21 0.17 9.22
N ALA A 85 -6.12 -0.35 7.99
CA ALA A 85 -6.16 -1.79 7.74
C ALA A 85 -5.02 -2.53 8.48
N LEU A 86 -3.81 -1.98 8.44
CA LEU A 86 -2.65 -2.52 9.14
C LEU A 86 -2.86 -2.53 10.66
N LEU A 87 -3.32 -1.42 11.25
CA LEU A 87 -3.54 -1.31 12.69
C LEU A 87 -4.64 -2.26 13.20
N MET A 88 -5.67 -2.52 12.40
CA MET A 88 -6.75 -3.45 12.72
C MET A 88 -6.35 -4.93 12.60
N ALA A 89 -5.33 -5.26 11.81
CA ALA A 89 -4.91 -6.64 11.58
C ALA A 89 -4.09 -7.19 12.76
N ASP A 90 -4.28 -8.47 13.09
CA ASP A 90 -3.41 -9.18 14.05
C ASP A 90 -2.16 -9.77 13.38
N GLU A 91 -2.32 -10.20 12.13
CA GLU A 91 -1.28 -10.72 11.27
C GLU A 91 -1.24 -9.95 9.95
N VAL A 92 -0.05 -9.63 9.46
CA VAL A 92 0.14 -9.00 8.16
C VAL A 92 1.17 -9.77 7.35
N HIS A 93 0.79 -10.15 6.14
CA HIS A 93 1.67 -10.82 5.19
C HIS A 93 1.96 -9.91 4.00
N PHE A 94 3.20 -9.47 3.87
CA PHE A 94 3.68 -8.67 2.75
C PHE A 94 4.29 -9.56 1.68
N ILE A 95 3.82 -9.38 0.44
CA ILE A 95 4.42 -9.97 -0.77
C ILE A 95 5.02 -8.81 -1.57
N VAL A 96 6.35 -8.79 -1.69
CA VAL A 96 7.09 -7.63 -2.20
C VAL A 96 7.86 -7.99 -3.46
N GLY A 97 7.47 -7.38 -4.58
CA GLY A 97 8.22 -7.49 -5.83
C GLY A 97 9.53 -6.68 -5.82
N LEU A 98 10.61 -7.28 -6.30
CA LEU A 98 11.95 -6.69 -6.41
C LEU A 98 12.19 -5.95 -7.72
N ALA A 99 11.21 -5.93 -8.63
CA ALA A 99 11.31 -5.20 -9.89
C ALA A 99 11.72 -3.73 -9.68
N ILE A 100 12.77 -3.33 -10.40
CA ILE A 100 13.30 -1.96 -10.38
C ILE A 100 12.30 -1.07 -11.14
N ASN A 101 11.90 0.03 -10.52
CA ASN A 101 11.09 1.04 -11.20
C ASN A 101 12.03 1.98 -11.97
N PRO A 102 11.99 2.02 -13.32
CA PRO A 102 12.89 2.86 -14.11
C PRO A 102 12.80 4.35 -13.77
N VAL A 103 11.65 4.80 -13.27
CA VAL A 103 11.40 6.20 -12.89
C VAL A 103 12.32 6.69 -11.77
N ILE A 104 12.95 5.79 -11.02
CA ILE A 104 13.89 6.15 -9.95
C ILE A 104 15.12 6.89 -10.49
N HIS A 105 15.44 6.75 -11.78
CA HIS A 105 16.54 7.46 -12.42
C HIS A 105 16.17 8.86 -12.91
N ASP A 106 14.90 9.27 -12.81
CA ASP A 106 14.45 10.61 -13.13
C ASP A 106 14.92 11.59 -12.06
N SER A 107 15.53 12.71 -12.47
CA SER A 107 16.04 13.74 -11.56
C SER A 107 14.95 14.39 -10.71
N ASP A 108 13.71 14.40 -11.21
CA ASP A 108 12.57 15.00 -10.53
C ASP A 108 11.83 14.00 -9.62
N PHE A 109 12.24 12.73 -9.61
CA PHE A 109 11.57 11.71 -8.79
C PHE A 109 11.88 11.89 -7.29
N PRO A 110 10.86 12.00 -6.43
CA PRO A 110 11.10 12.23 -5.00
C PRO A 110 11.85 11.07 -4.35
N VAL A 111 13.02 11.37 -3.76
CA VAL A 111 13.89 10.39 -3.05
C VAL A 111 13.13 9.52 -2.04
N PRO A 112 12.19 10.04 -1.21
CA PRO A 112 11.45 9.20 -0.28
C PRO A 112 10.67 8.06 -0.94
N TYR A 113 10.26 8.23 -2.20
CA TYR A 113 9.53 7.22 -2.96
C TYR A 113 10.45 6.22 -3.65
N ALA A 114 11.73 6.54 -3.80
CA ALA A 114 12.72 5.61 -4.36
C ALA A 114 13.05 4.46 -3.39
N LEU A 115 12.86 4.68 -2.09
CA LEU A 115 13.23 3.75 -1.03
C LEU A 115 12.13 2.75 -0.67
N LYS A 116 11.28 2.34 -1.64
CA LYS A 116 10.08 1.51 -1.39
C LYS A 116 10.35 0.25 -0.55
N HIS A 117 11.45 -0.45 -0.81
CA HIS A 117 11.80 -1.68 -0.09
C HIS A 117 12.18 -1.38 1.36
N GLN A 118 12.88 -0.27 1.59
CA GLN A 118 13.16 0.21 2.95
C GLN A 118 11.86 0.63 3.64
N THR A 119 10.96 1.32 2.95
CA THR A 119 9.66 1.72 3.51
C THR A 119 8.85 0.51 3.96
N VAL A 120 8.82 -0.59 3.18
CA VAL A 120 8.13 -1.82 3.60
C VAL A 120 8.78 -2.42 4.86
N ARG A 121 10.12 -2.45 4.94
CA ARG A 121 10.83 -2.90 6.15
C ARG A 121 10.47 -2.04 7.37
N ASP A 122 10.51 -0.72 7.22
CA ASP A 122 10.18 0.20 8.30
C ASP A 122 8.71 0.07 8.75
N ILE A 123 7.78 -0.22 7.83
CA ILE A 123 6.38 -0.54 8.18
C ILE A 123 6.35 -1.84 8.98
N ALA A 124 6.97 -2.91 8.49
CA ALA A 124 7.03 -4.19 9.18
C ALA A 124 7.56 -4.04 10.61
N ASP A 125 8.72 -3.40 10.79
CA ASP A 125 9.33 -3.15 12.10
C ASP A 125 8.43 -2.29 13.02
N THR A 126 7.68 -1.35 12.45
CA THR A 126 6.72 -0.53 13.21
C THR A 126 5.54 -1.38 13.67
N MET A 127 5.01 -2.24 12.81
CA MET A 127 3.89 -3.11 13.13
C MET A 127 4.27 -4.21 14.14
N GLU A 128 5.48 -4.78 14.04
CA GLU A 128 6.00 -5.74 15.02
C GLU A 128 6.13 -5.12 16.41
N ARG A 129 6.64 -3.88 16.50
CA ARG A 129 6.71 -3.13 17.78
C ARG A 129 5.33 -2.84 18.38
N LEU A 130 4.29 -2.80 17.57
CA LEU A 130 2.89 -2.71 18.01
C LEU A 130 2.29 -4.07 18.38
N GLY A 131 3.09 -5.14 18.41
CA GLY A 131 2.68 -6.48 18.83
C GLY A 131 1.99 -7.30 17.74
N LYS A 132 2.08 -6.90 16.47
CA LYS A 132 1.50 -7.63 15.34
C LYS A 132 2.46 -8.71 14.83
N ARG A 133 1.93 -9.80 14.27
CA ARG A 133 2.74 -10.83 13.59
C ARG A 133 2.95 -10.44 12.14
N ILE A 134 4.19 -10.22 11.73
CA ILE A 134 4.51 -9.80 10.37
C ILE A 134 5.29 -10.90 9.64
N THR A 135 4.97 -11.10 8.36
CA THR A 135 5.77 -11.92 7.45
C THR A 135 6.01 -11.11 6.19
N VAL A 136 7.25 -11.15 5.68
CA VAL A 136 7.61 -10.46 4.43
C VAL A 136 8.30 -11.45 3.51
N GLU A 137 7.76 -11.61 2.32
CA GLU A 137 8.32 -12.43 1.25
C GLU A 137 8.72 -11.54 0.07
N TYR A 138 9.89 -11.84 -0.51
CA TYR A 138 10.45 -11.09 -1.63
C TYR A 138 10.51 -11.98 -2.88
N TYR A 139 10.09 -11.43 -4.02
CA TYR A 139 10.01 -12.12 -5.32
C TYR A 139 10.57 -11.27 -6.47
#